data_AF-A0A9X4EHT2-F1
#
_entry.id   AF-A0A9X4EHT2-F1
#
_cell.length_a   1.000
_cell.length_b   1.000
_cell.length_c   1.000
_cell.angle_alpha   90.00
_cell.angle_beta   90.00
_cell.angle_gamma   90.00
#
_symmetry.space_group_name_H-M   'P 1'
#
loop_
_entity.id
_entity.type
_entity.pdbx_description
1 polymer ?
#
loop_
_entity_poly.entity_id
_entity_poly.type
_entity_poly.pdbx_seq_one_letter_code
_entity_poly.pdbx_strand_id
1 'polypeptide(L)'
;MIVAGSVQTVNVDNTTVVLTDGAQAVVNGSGDTIVEDGTNTAWVYGNNNTLDMAADSGAVAVVFGGGDVANASGDLVNVTDGSNITVNGSGNDLGLVGDDTTVWASDDTFNMLADITGATISGSGDNINVGAGFSGNVTGSGDTVNMDANGDAYVGVYGTDQTVNNDTGNDYANVAGDGSSVDFTGSGDNFGIVSNDDLVTASGDTVNLLSGISGIDITGSGDAINAGSDDDISVDGIYDDVYGNASDEVDFTGGDYIGDDTSGGVGEEGGGYGYGYYGFYGLAGSAAKVKATLGQDIGSIAQRDLASGDQTAAAVAVAGLQQAAAVAALTPTDGTGSAVLEGAKWDSQVVTWAVGSGVDESVVAQAFATWGAATGITFQEVTDPSQANIDVQAADLDTADSGVVGYTTDHTADGAITQATVRVEDTGETALVTDASGQQVYDGTAATLSQTLLHEIGHALGFADTSDQASVMYYALGTGNRTLDATDLTGATTLYGGATNLAQLTQATATFDTGTSTTSTLVAANDDTQAPPLLAANGH
;
A
#
# COMPACT_ATOMS: atom_id res chain seq x y z
N MET A 1 21.05 43.85 -28.20
CA MET A 1 21.97 43.21 -29.16
C MET A 1 21.17 42.18 -29.94
N ILE A 2 21.38 42.04 -31.26
CA ILE A 2 20.69 41.00 -32.05
C ILE A 2 21.67 39.86 -32.32
N VAL A 3 21.26 38.63 -32.06
CA VAL A 3 22.04 37.40 -32.27
C VAL A 3 21.29 36.52 -33.28
N ALA A 4 22.03 36.01 -34.26
CA ALA A 4 21.49 35.11 -35.28
C ALA A 4 22.48 33.98 -35.59
N GLY A 5 21.95 32.83 -36.00
CA GLY A 5 22.71 31.63 -36.34
C GLY A 5 23.08 30.76 -35.12
N SER A 6 23.96 29.78 -35.35
CA SER A 6 24.30 28.75 -34.36
C SER A 6 25.46 29.17 -33.46
N VAL A 7 25.24 29.05 -32.15
CA VAL A 7 26.22 29.08 -31.05
C VAL A 7 27.08 30.35 -31.02
N GLN A 8 26.46 31.46 -30.67
CA GLN A 8 27.14 32.74 -30.44
C GLN A 8 27.34 32.99 -28.95
N THR A 9 28.55 33.33 -28.52
CA THR A 9 28.80 33.77 -27.14
C THR A 9 28.66 35.29 -27.04
N VAL A 10 27.85 35.73 -26.09
CA VAL A 10 27.56 37.13 -25.80
C VAL A 10 27.94 37.41 -24.35
N ASN A 11 28.85 38.36 -24.13
CA ASN A 11 29.23 38.79 -22.79
C ASN A 11 28.69 40.21 -22.58
N VAL A 12 27.64 40.36 -21.79
CA VAL A 12 26.93 41.62 -21.55
C VAL A 12 26.51 41.68 -20.09
N ASP A 13 26.01 42.84 -19.64
CA ASP A 13 25.36 42.99 -18.34
C ASP A 13 24.27 44.05 -18.51
N ASN A 14 23.13 43.91 -17.82
CA ASN A 14 22.02 44.87 -17.86
C ASN A 14 21.57 45.24 -19.29
N THR A 15 21.55 44.26 -20.18
CA THR A 15 21.37 44.46 -21.62
C THR A 15 20.25 43.58 -22.16
N THR A 16 19.47 44.12 -23.10
CA THR A 16 18.55 43.29 -23.90
C THR A 16 19.29 42.57 -25.02
N VAL A 17 19.23 41.25 -25.05
CA VAL A 17 19.71 40.36 -26.12
C VAL A 17 18.48 39.80 -26.85
N VAL A 18 18.42 39.93 -28.17
CA VAL A 18 17.32 39.44 -29.00
C VAL A 18 17.86 38.30 -29.86
N LEU A 19 17.32 37.10 -29.67
CA LEU A 19 17.64 35.92 -30.45
C LEU A 19 16.62 35.80 -31.58
N THR A 20 17.08 35.81 -32.83
CA THR A 20 16.19 35.54 -33.97
C THR A 20 15.85 34.05 -34.03
N ASP A 21 14.70 33.67 -34.57
CA ASP A 21 14.29 32.26 -34.75
C ASP A 21 15.44 31.31 -35.17
N GLY A 22 15.53 30.17 -34.48
CA GLY A 22 16.56 29.15 -34.69
C GLY A 22 17.95 29.52 -34.17
N ALA A 23 18.13 30.70 -33.57
CA ALA A 23 19.42 31.10 -33.00
C ALA A 23 19.75 30.31 -31.73
N GLN A 24 21.02 29.98 -31.57
CA GLN A 24 21.57 29.37 -30.36
C GLN A 24 22.64 30.28 -29.76
N ALA A 25 22.56 30.58 -28.47
CA ALA A 25 23.44 31.56 -27.84
C ALA A 25 23.87 31.16 -26.43
N VAL A 26 25.12 31.49 -26.08
CA VAL A 26 25.60 31.50 -24.69
C VAL A 26 25.62 32.95 -24.25
N VAL A 27 24.82 33.32 -23.26
CA VAL A 27 24.74 34.67 -22.70
C VAL A 27 25.40 34.66 -21.33
N ASN A 28 26.53 35.34 -21.20
CA ASN A 28 27.24 35.51 -19.93
C ASN A 28 27.01 36.94 -19.44
N GLY A 29 26.47 37.08 -18.24
CA GLY A 29 26.06 38.40 -17.75
C GLY A 29 25.06 38.34 -16.60
N SER A 30 24.85 39.46 -15.93
CA SER A 30 23.77 39.59 -14.94
C SER A 30 22.85 40.75 -15.28
N GLY A 31 21.56 40.61 -14.94
CA GLY A 31 20.56 41.64 -15.19
C GLY A 31 20.12 41.75 -16.65
N ASP A 32 20.41 40.77 -17.50
CA ASP A 32 20.09 40.81 -18.93
C ASP A 32 18.65 40.41 -19.21
N THR A 33 18.08 40.92 -20.30
CA THR A 33 16.78 40.47 -20.83
C THR A 33 17.03 39.74 -22.15
N ILE A 34 16.77 38.45 -22.22
CA ILE A 34 16.93 37.62 -23.41
C ILE A 34 15.54 37.43 -24.03
N VAL A 35 15.32 37.97 -25.23
CA VAL A 35 14.07 37.82 -25.98
C VAL A 35 14.27 36.74 -27.03
N GLU A 36 13.43 35.71 -27.00
CA GLU A 36 13.48 34.55 -27.90
C GLU A 36 12.29 34.57 -28.85
N ASP A 37 12.55 34.86 -30.13
CA ASP A 37 11.54 34.91 -31.18
C ASP A 37 11.54 33.59 -31.99
N GLY A 38 11.13 32.47 -31.39
CA GLY A 38 10.94 31.19 -32.07
C GLY A 38 11.72 30.01 -31.47
N THR A 39 12.21 29.11 -32.31
CA THR A 39 12.87 27.84 -31.91
C THR A 39 14.31 28.06 -31.42
N ASN A 40 14.47 28.83 -30.35
CA ASN A 40 15.77 29.26 -29.83
C ASN A 40 16.36 28.30 -28.81
N THR A 41 17.68 28.42 -28.58
CA THR A 41 18.33 27.79 -27.43
C THR A 41 19.28 28.79 -26.77
N ALA A 42 19.04 29.11 -25.50
CA ALA A 42 19.89 29.99 -24.73
C ALA A 42 20.51 29.26 -23.54
N TRP A 43 21.84 29.28 -23.45
CA TRP A 43 22.57 28.97 -22.21
C TRP A 43 22.87 30.29 -21.50
N VAL A 44 22.23 30.52 -20.36
CA VAL A 44 22.29 31.80 -19.64
C VAL A 44 23.10 31.61 -18.37
N TYR A 45 24.20 32.34 -18.26
CA TYR A 45 25.10 32.33 -17.11
C TYR A 45 25.06 33.67 -16.38
N GLY A 46 25.00 33.61 -15.05
CA GLY A 46 24.98 34.77 -14.16
C GLY A 46 23.63 34.90 -13.47
N ASN A 47 23.33 36.06 -12.90
CA ASN A 47 22.20 36.20 -11.98
C ASN A 47 21.22 37.28 -12.43
N ASN A 48 19.96 37.14 -12.02
CA ASN A 48 18.89 38.12 -12.25
C ASN A 48 18.63 38.44 -13.73
N ASN A 49 18.78 37.44 -14.59
CA ASN A 49 18.44 37.52 -15.99
C ASN A 49 16.95 37.23 -16.19
N THR A 50 16.35 37.79 -17.24
CA THR A 50 14.97 37.54 -17.64
C THR A 50 14.96 36.96 -19.04
N LEU A 51 14.35 35.80 -19.23
CA LEU A 51 14.15 35.17 -20.53
C LEU A 51 12.69 35.37 -20.92
N ASP A 52 12.43 36.09 -22.01
CA ASP A 52 11.12 36.29 -22.60
C ASP A 52 10.96 35.33 -23.78
N MET A 53 10.34 34.18 -23.52
CA MET A 53 10.16 33.10 -24.49
C MET A 53 8.81 33.25 -25.18
N ALA A 54 8.77 33.07 -26.50
CA ALA A 54 7.51 33.05 -27.23
C ALA A 54 6.74 31.76 -26.87
N ALA A 55 5.47 31.88 -26.50
CA ALA A 55 4.65 30.72 -26.13
C ALA A 55 4.56 29.68 -27.26
N ASP A 56 4.59 28.40 -26.87
CA ASP A 56 4.54 27.21 -27.73
C ASP A 56 5.58 27.27 -28.87
N SER A 57 6.71 27.94 -28.64
CA SER A 57 7.71 28.15 -29.68
C SER A 57 8.67 26.98 -29.83
N GLY A 58 8.76 26.13 -28.80
CA GLY A 58 9.79 25.10 -28.69
C GLY A 58 11.16 25.71 -28.38
N ALA A 59 11.18 26.89 -27.77
CA ALA A 59 12.38 27.49 -27.26
C ALA A 59 12.92 26.69 -26.07
N VAL A 60 14.23 26.75 -25.88
CA VAL A 60 14.94 26.01 -24.83
C VAL A 60 15.83 26.96 -24.04
N ALA A 61 15.50 27.14 -22.77
CA ALA A 61 16.35 27.83 -21.81
C ALA A 61 17.21 26.83 -21.04
N VAL A 62 18.48 27.16 -20.81
CA VAL A 62 19.36 26.44 -19.88
C VAL A 62 20.01 27.45 -18.95
N VAL A 63 19.68 27.37 -17.66
CA VAL A 63 19.95 28.44 -16.70
C VAL A 63 21.02 28.02 -15.71
N PHE A 64 22.05 28.87 -15.57
CA PHE A 64 23.18 28.75 -14.66
C PHE A 64 23.31 30.00 -13.79
N GLY A 65 22.74 29.95 -12.59
CA GLY A 65 22.79 31.04 -11.62
C GLY A 65 21.47 31.29 -10.90
N GLY A 66 21.40 32.40 -10.18
CA GLY A 66 20.32 32.68 -9.24
C GLY A 66 19.54 33.96 -9.51
N GLY A 67 18.27 33.96 -9.12
CA GLY A 67 17.34 35.07 -9.25
C GLY A 67 16.83 35.27 -10.68
N ASP A 68 17.01 34.27 -11.55
CA ASP A 68 16.59 34.36 -12.94
C ASP A 68 15.07 34.18 -13.06
N VAL A 69 14.51 34.71 -14.16
CA VAL A 69 13.09 34.59 -14.48
C VAL A 69 12.95 34.10 -15.91
N ALA A 70 12.19 33.04 -16.15
CA ALA A 70 11.76 32.63 -17.49
C ALA A 70 10.26 32.91 -17.63
N ASN A 71 9.88 33.77 -18.57
CA ASN A 71 8.51 33.95 -19.01
C ASN A 71 8.28 32.98 -20.17
N ALA A 72 7.74 31.79 -19.89
CA ALA A 72 7.65 30.65 -20.79
C ALA A 72 6.24 30.04 -20.76
N SER A 73 5.72 29.54 -21.89
CA SER A 73 4.45 28.80 -21.86
C SER A 73 4.45 27.75 -22.94
N GLY A 74 4.40 26.47 -22.57
CA GLY A 74 4.56 25.38 -23.54
C GLY A 74 6.00 25.21 -24.05
N ASP A 75 7.00 25.69 -23.30
CA ASP A 75 8.42 25.64 -23.69
C ASP A 75 9.27 24.81 -22.71
N LEU A 76 10.56 24.62 -23.02
CA LEU A 76 11.48 23.83 -22.20
C LEU A 76 12.44 24.72 -21.41
N VAL A 77 12.51 24.52 -20.10
CA VAL A 77 13.44 25.23 -19.20
C VAL A 77 14.28 24.21 -18.41
N ASN A 78 15.58 24.18 -18.65
CA ASN A 78 16.52 23.34 -17.90
C ASN A 78 17.23 24.13 -16.80
N VAL A 79 17.20 23.61 -15.58
CA VAL A 79 17.75 24.22 -14.38
C VAL A 79 18.95 23.39 -13.89
N THR A 80 20.07 24.06 -13.65
CA THR A 80 21.38 23.42 -13.36
C THR A 80 21.84 23.66 -11.93
N ASP A 81 22.93 23.02 -11.52
CA ASP A 81 23.47 23.04 -10.14
C ASP A 81 23.44 24.41 -9.47
N GLY A 82 22.85 24.46 -8.27
CA GLY A 82 22.78 25.65 -7.41
C GLY A 82 21.96 26.80 -7.98
N SER A 83 21.21 26.58 -9.05
CA SER A 83 20.43 27.63 -9.71
C SER A 83 19.10 27.85 -9.01
N ASN A 84 18.63 29.10 -9.01
CA ASN A 84 17.27 29.41 -8.57
C ASN A 84 16.55 30.32 -9.57
N ILE A 85 15.32 29.92 -9.92
CA ILE A 85 14.59 30.50 -11.04
C ILE A 85 13.08 30.54 -10.77
N THR A 86 12.44 31.62 -11.21
CA THR A 86 10.98 31.69 -11.36
C THR A 86 10.61 31.42 -12.82
N VAL A 87 9.77 30.44 -13.06
CA VAL A 87 9.18 30.16 -14.37
C VAL A 87 7.72 30.63 -14.33
N ASN A 88 7.41 31.66 -15.12
CA ASN A 88 6.07 32.18 -15.28
C ASN A 88 5.42 31.59 -16.53
N GLY A 89 4.10 31.37 -16.46
CA GLY A 89 3.29 30.78 -17.52
C GLY A 89 2.86 29.37 -17.12
N SER A 90 2.49 28.52 -18.08
CA SER A 90 2.05 27.15 -17.79
C SER A 90 2.34 26.18 -18.93
N GLY A 91 2.22 24.88 -18.65
CA GLY A 91 2.41 23.80 -19.61
C GLY A 91 3.85 23.63 -20.07
N ASN A 92 4.80 24.16 -19.32
CA ASN A 92 6.22 24.06 -19.61
C ASN A 92 6.76 22.68 -19.19
N ASP A 93 7.77 22.21 -19.92
CA ASP A 93 8.60 21.08 -19.50
C ASP A 93 9.82 21.63 -18.76
N LEU A 94 9.98 21.32 -17.48
CA LEU A 94 11.12 21.74 -16.67
C LEU A 94 12.06 20.58 -16.43
N GLY A 95 13.28 20.70 -16.95
CA GLY A 95 14.34 19.72 -16.74
C GLY A 95 15.20 20.09 -15.53
N LEU A 96 15.15 19.29 -14.47
CA LEU A 96 16.07 19.42 -13.34
C LEU A 96 17.28 18.53 -13.59
N VAL A 97 18.40 19.16 -13.92
CA VAL A 97 19.62 18.48 -14.34
C VAL A 97 20.79 18.70 -13.39
N GLY A 98 20.54 19.33 -12.24
CA GLY A 98 21.56 19.64 -11.26
C GLY A 98 21.06 19.69 -9.82
N ASP A 99 22.01 19.63 -8.89
CA ASP A 99 21.76 19.64 -7.45
C ASP A 99 21.43 21.04 -6.91
N ASP A 100 20.90 21.11 -5.68
CA ASP A 100 20.67 22.35 -4.93
C ASP A 100 19.86 23.42 -5.69
N THR A 101 18.95 22.99 -6.57
CA THR A 101 18.11 23.89 -7.37
C THR A 101 16.90 24.37 -6.59
N THR A 102 16.46 25.61 -6.83
CA THR A 102 15.16 26.10 -6.34
C THR A 102 14.32 26.65 -7.48
N VAL A 103 13.14 26.09 -7.70
CA VAL A 103 12.27 26.46 -8.81
C VAL A 103 10.91 26.91 -8.29
N TRP A 104 10.47 28.08 -8.75
CA TRP A 104 9.09 28.54 -8.57
C TRP A 104 8.35 28.46 -9.90
N ALA A 105 7.41 27.54 -10.05
CA ALA A 105 6.66 27.27 -11.28
C ALA A 105 5.22 26.88 -10.94
N SER A 106 4.30 26.78 -11.91
CA SER A 106 2.92 26.31 -11.65
C SER A 106 2.30 25.80 -12.93
N ASP A 107 1.41 24.81 -12.82
CA ASP A 107 0.74 24.15 -13.95
C ASP A 107 1.75 23.59 -14.99
N ASP A 108 2.91 23.11 -14.54
CA ASP A 108 4.02 22.67 -15.36
C ASP A 108 4.37 21.18 -15.15
N THR A 109 5.25 20.62 -15.99
CA THR A 109 5.76 19.25 -15.81
C THR A 109 7.26 19.27 -15.49
N PHE A 110 7.64 18.73 -14.34
CA PHE A 110 9.04 18.54 -13.97
C PHE A 110 9.53 17.15 -14.37
N ASN A 111 10.70 17.09 -14.98
CA ASN A 111 11.40 15.85 -15.32
C ASN A 111 12.82 15.92 -14.77
N MET A 112 13.17 14.97 -13.90
CA MET A 112 14.45 14.98 -13.20
C MET A 112 15.41 13.94 -13.78
N LEU A 113 16.71 14.21 -13.66
CA LEU A 113 17.72 13.16 -13.77
C LEU A 113 17.79 12.34 -12.47
N ALA A 114 18.44 11.18 -12.54
CA ALA A 114 18.74 10.39 -11.35
C ALA A 114 19.74 11.12 -10.44
N ASP A 115 19.68 10.80 -9.14
CA ASP A 115 20.58 11.25 -8.08
C ASP A 115 20.62 12.78 -7.86
N ILE A 116 19.54 13.48 -8.23
CA ILE A 116 19.42 14.92 -7.96
C ILE A 116 19.11 15.15 -6.49
N THR A 117 19.93 15.95 -5.82
CA THR A 117 19.83 16.21 -4.38
C THR A 117 19.66 17.70 -4.08
N GLY A 118 18.97 18.02 -2.97
CA GLY A 118 18.79 19.39 -2.49
C GLY A 118 17.82 20.24 -3.31
N ALA A 119 17.04 19.65 -4.21
CA ALA A 119 16.08 20.40 -5.01
C ALA A 119 14.89 20.88 -4.17
N THR A 120 14.39 22.07 -4.45
CA THR A 120 13.12 22.59 -3.93
C THR A 120 12.26 23.04 -5.10
N ILE A 121 11.07 22.45 -5.23
CA ILE A 121 10.04 22.85 -6.18
C ILE A 121 8.93 23.54 -5.38
N SER A 122 8.58 24.75 -5.78
CA SER A 122 7.48 25.52 -5.22
C SER A 122 6.49 25.89 -6.31
N GLY A 123 5.22 25.60 -6.10
CA GLY A 123 4.25 25.84 -7.15
C GLY A 123 2.84 25.42 -6.82
N SER A 124 2.07 25.17 -7.87
CA SER A 124 0.75 24.58 -7.76
C SER A 124 0.35 23.95 -9.07
N GLY A 125 -0.33 22.80 -9.02
CA GLY A 125 -0.82 22.13 -10.22
C GLY A 125 0.28 21.45 -11.04
N ASP A 126 1.44 21.20 -10.45
CA ASP A 126 2.60 20.66 -11.15
C ASP A 126 2.57 19.13 -11.23
N ASN A 127 3.03 18.56 -12.34
CA ASN A 127 3.27 17.12 -12.47
C ASN A 127 4.78 16.83 -12.38
N ILE A 128 5.20 16.18 -11.31
CA ILE A 128 6.61 16.08 -10.91
C ILE A 128 7.07 14.64 -11.05
N ASN A 129 7.85 14.36 -12.08
CA ASN A 129 8.44 13.04 -12.32
C ASN A 129 9.82 12.99 -11.66
N VAL A 130 9.90 12.36 -10.48
CA VAL A 130 11.16 12.24 -9.75
C VAL A 130 12.02 11.12 -10.34
N GLY A 131 13.33 11.34 -10.40
CA GLY A 131 14.28 10.32 -10.81
C GLY A 131 14.72 9.46 -9.63
N ALA A 132 15.16 8.23 -9.91
CA ALA A 132 15.80 7.39 -8.90
C ALA A 132 16.91 8.13 -8.13
N GLY A 133 16.99 7.94 -6.82
CA GLY A 133 17.95 8.59 -5.92
C GLY A 133 17.68 10.06 -5.64
N PHE A 134 16.53 10.59 -6.09
CA PHE A 134 16.16 11.98 -5.84
C PHE A 134 16.08 12.28 -4.33
N SER A 135 16.55 13.45 -3.92
CA SER A 135 16.34 13.98 -2.56
C SER A 135 15.99 15.45 -2.61
N GLY A 136 14.77 15.81 -2.21
CA GLY A 136 14.32 17.21 -2.28
C GLY A 136 12.93 17.43 -1.72
N ASN A 137 12.42 18.65 -1.91
CA ASN A 137 11.13 19.08 -1.39
C ASN A 137 10.20 19.53 -2.52
N VAL A 138 8.93 19.18 -2.39
CA VAL A 138 7.81 19.70 -3.17
C VAL A 138 6.91 20.49 -2.23
N THR A 139 6.61 21.73 -2.60
CA THR A 139 5.86 22.66 -1.76
C THR A 139 4.83 23.37 -2.62
N GLY A 140 3.61 23.56 -2.12
CA GLY A 140 2.59 24.15 -2.96
C GLY A 140 1.21 23.60 -2.72
N SER A 141 0.42 23.52 -3.78
CA SER A 141 -0.89 22.89 -3.72
C SER A 141 -1.28 22.24 -5.03
N GLY A 142 -1.94 21.08 -4.99
CA GLY A 142 -2.44 20.45 -6.21
C GLY A 142 -1.36 19.79 -7.06
N ASP A 143 -0.20 19.49 -6.50
CA ASP A 143 0.90 18.88 -7.25
C ASP A 143 0.80 17.35 -7.22
N THR A 144 1.23 16.71 -8.30
CA THR A 144 1.31 15.25 -8.42
C THR A 144 2.77 14.83 -8.48
N VAL A 145 3.24 14.06 -7.49
CA VAL A 145 4.58 13.49 -7.44
C VAL A 145 4.54 12.05 -7.93
N ASN A 146 5.22 11.77 -9.03
CA ASN A 146 5.34 10.43 -9.60
C ASN A 146 6.74 9.87 -9.31
N MET A 147 6.80 8.79 -8.53
CA MET A 147 8.03 8.12 -8.17
C MET A 147 8.30 6.90 -9.06
N ASP A 148 9.59 6.60 -9.27
CA ASP A 148 10.03 5.36 -9.88
C ASP A 148 9.98 4.26 -8.81
N ALA A 149 9.28 3.16 -9.04
CA ALA A 149 9.19 2.09 -8.05
C ALA A 149 10.56 1.51 -7.68
N ASN A 150 10.85 1.46 -6.38
CA ASN A 150 12.15 1.07 -5.83
C ASN A 150 13.29 2.02 -6.26
N GLY A 151 13.00 3.32 -6.32
CA GLY A 151 13.89 4.36 -6.79
C GLY A 151 14.92 4.85 -5.78
N ASP A 152 14.86 4.46 -4.50
CA ASP A 152 15.65 5.07 -3.41
C ASP A 152 15.43 6.60 -3.31
N ALA A 153 14.26 7.11 -3.72
CA ALA A 153 13.96 8.53 -3.69
C ALA A 153 13.41 8.98 -2.32
N TYR A 154 13.78 10.20 -1.90
CA TYR A 154 13.33 10.85 -0.67
C TYR A 154 12.71 12.21 -1.00
N VAL A 155 11.39 12.33 -0.83
CA VAL A 155 10.65 13.57 -1.12
C VAL A 155 10.03 14.10 0.16
N GLY A 156 10.30 15.35 0.51
CA GLY A 156 9.50 16.08 1.48
C GLY A 156 8.31 16.74 0.79
N VAL A 157 7.09 16.35 1.15
CA VAL A 157 5.85 16.87 0.56
C VAL A 157 5.21 17.87 1.52
N TYR A 158 4.92 19.07 1.02
CA TYR A 158 4.39 20.18 1.80
C TYR A 158 3.18 20.83 1.12
N GLY A 159 2.20 21.22 1.92
CA GLY A 159 1.02 21.97 1.47
C GLY A 159 -0.14 21.05 1.12
N THR A 160 -1.15 21.58 0.44
CA THR A 160 -2.48 20.95 0.38
C THR A 160 -2.80 20.33 -0.96
N ASP A 161 -3.69 19.33 -0.99
CA ASP A 161 -4.17 18.69 -2.21
C ASP A 161 -3.03 18.06 -3.03
N GLN A 162 -2.01 17.53 -2.35
CA GLN A 162 -0.89 16.83 -2.97
C GLN A 162 -1.30 15.40 -3.31
N THR A 163 -0.74 14.85 -4.39
CA THR A 163 -0.91 13.45 -4.76
C THR A 163 0.46 12.81 -4.93
N VAL A 164 0.68 11.64 -4.34
CA VAL A 164 1.91 10.85 -4.50
C VAL A 164 1.57 9.51 -5.12
N ASN A 165 2.34 9.10 -6.12
CA ASN A 165 2.15 7.85 -6.84
C ASN A 165 3.42 6.99 -6.77
N ASN A 166 3.22 5.68 -6.56
CA ASN A 166 4.26 4.63 -6.54
C ASN A 166 5.33 4.81 -5.45
N ASP A 167 4.95 5.17 -4.22
CA ASP A 167 5.88 5.25 -3.08
C ASP A 167 6.19 3.86 -2.49
N THR A 168 6.53 2.92 -3.37
CA THR A 168 6.65 1.49 -3.03
C THR A 168 8.11 1.08 -2.88
N GLY A 169 8.38 0.17 -1.94
CA GLY A 169 9.71 -0.42 -1.78
C GLY A 169 10.65 0.41 -0.90
N ASN A 170 11.66 1.03 -1.49
CA ASN A 170 12.70 1.82 -0.79
C ASN A 170 12.58 3.33 -1.02
N ASP A 171 11.49 3.76 -1.64
CA ASP A 171 11.11 5.17 -1.75
C ASP A 171 10.49 5.67 -0.44
N TYR A 172 10.58 6.98 -0.22
CA TYR A 172 10.03 7.67 0.96
C TYR A 172 9.51 9.05 0.57
N ALA A 173 8.19 9.20 0.42
CA ALA A 173 7.54 10.51 0.28
C ALA A 173 6.93 10.97 1.61
N ASN A 174 7.69 11.74 2.40
CA ASN A 174 7.26 12.14 3.73
C ASN A 174 6.38 13.39 3.73
N VAL A 175 5.26 13.33 4.45
CA VAL A 175 4.41 14.50 4.75
C VAL A 175 5.13 15.36 5.79
N ALA A 176 5.52 16.57 5.42
CA ALA A 176 6.55 17.31 6.16
C ALA A 176 6.22 18.77 6.53
N GLY A 177 5.09 19.32 6.07
CA GLY A 177 4.67 20.68 6.43
C GLY A 177 3.39 20.67 7.26
N ASP A 178 3.32 21.45 8.34
CA ASP A 178 2.11 21.51 9.14
C ASP A 178 0.88 21.91 8.28
N GLY A 179 -0.23 21.18 8.42
CA GLY A 179 -1.45 21.43 7.65
C GLY A 179 -1.40 20.91 6.22
N SER A 180 -0.53 19.94 5.93
CA SER A 180 -0.44 19.34 4.60
C SER A 180 -1.62 18.39 4.35
N SER A 181 -1.99 18.24 3.09
CA SER A 181 -2.99 17.25 2.66
C SER A 181 -2.42 16.45 1.51
N VAL A 182 -2.26 15.15 1.70
CA VAL A 182 -1.58 14.25 0.76
C VAL A 182 -2.41 12.98 0.52
N ASP A 183 -2.68 12.70 -0.76
CA ASP A 183 -3.31 11.47 -1.25
C ASP A 183 -2.22 10.55 -1.80
N PHE A 184 -1.93 9.45 -1.10
CA PHE A 184 -1.04 8.39 -1.56
C PHE A 184 -1.86 7.40 -2.38
N THR A 185 -1.54 7.29 -3.67
CA THR A 185 -2.26 6.38 -4.56
C THR A 185 -1.48 5.10 -4.79
N GLY A 186 -2.13 3.98 -4.51
CA GLY A 186 -1.49 2.69 -4.56
C GLY A 186 -1.85 1.86 -3.35
N SER A 187 -1.00 0.88 -3.07
CA SER A 187 -1.02 0.08 -1.85
C SER A 187 0.40 -0.43 -1.62
N GLY A 188 0.81 -0.60 -0.38
CA GLY A 188 2.17 -0.97 -0.02
C GLY A 188 3.15 0.19 -0.10
N ASP A 189 2.63 1.42 -0.07
CA ASP A 189 3.42 2.62 0.09
C ASP A 189 4.00 2.67 1.51
N ASN A 190 5.18 3.27 1.67
CA ASN A 190 5.85 3.37 2.98
C ASN A 190 6.41 4.77 3.22
N PHE A 191 5.65 5.59 3.91
CA PHE A 191 5.97 7.00 4.13
C PHE A 191 6.00 7.38 5.61
N GLY A 192 6.56 8.55 5.87
CA GLY A 192 6.59 9.19 7.18
C GLY A 192 5.69 10.42 7.26
N ILE A 193 5.07 10.65 8.42
CA ILE A 193 4.44 11.91 8.79
C ILE A 193 5.32 12.57 9.85
N VAL A 194 5.84 13.76 9.53
CA VAL A 194 6.82 14.48 10.36
C VAL A 194 6.38 15.88 10.75
N SER A 195 5.12 16.22 10.50
CA SER A 195 4.47 17.50 10.78
C SER A 195 3.09 17.32 11.44
N ASN A 196 2.47 18.41 11.89
CA ASN A 196 1.20 18.40 12.61
C ASN A 196 0.03 18.84 11.73
N ASP A 197 -1.20 18.61 12.19
CA ASP A 197 -2.43 19.07 11.53
C ASP A 197 -2.58 18.53 10.08
N ASP A 198 -1.97 17.38 9.78
CA ASP A 198 -1.92 16.82 8.43
C ASP A 198 -3.13 15.92 8.12
N LEU A 199 -3.61 16.00 6.89
CA LEU A 199 -4.64 15.12 6.33
C LEU A 199 -3.98 14.14 5.34
N VAL A 200 -4.15 12.86 5.57
CA VAL A 200 -3.57 11.81 4.73
C VAL A 200 -4.67 10.88 4.24
N THR A 201 -4.63 10.56 2.95
CA THR A 201 -5.41 9.45 2.38
C THR A 201 -4.43 8.39 1.91
N ALA A 202 -4.56 7.17 2.41
CA ALA A 202 -3.68 6.03 2.14
C ALA A 202 -4.51 4.73 2.23
N SER A 203 -4.13 3.63 1.58
CA SER A 203 -4.86 2.37 1.73
C SER A 203 -3.98 1.16 1.48
N GLY A 204 -3.83 0.31 2.49
CA GLY A 204 -2.96 -0.86 2.43
C GLY A 204 -1.50 -0.50 2.62
N ASP A 205 -1.22 0.60 3.33
CA ASP A 205 0.09 1.24 3.38
C ASP A 205 0.73 1.13 4.76
N THR A 206 2.02 1.48 4.84
CA THR A 206 2.74 1.62 6.11
C THR A 206 3.02 3.08 6.39
N VAL A 207 2.43 3.60 7.46
CA VAL A 207 2.54 5.00 7.88
C VAL A 207 3.43 5.09 9.13
N ASN A 208 4.46 5.93 9.11
CA ASN A 208 5.39 6.06 10.23
C ASN A 208 5.37 7.48 10.80
N LEU A 209 4.99 7.65 12.06
CA LEU A 209 4.94 8.96 12.71
C LEU A 209 6.21 9.17 13.56
N LEU A 210 6.68 10.42 13.60
CA LEU A 210 7.60 10.85 14.66
C LEU A 210 6.84 11.03 15.98
N SER A 211 7.57 11.13 17.09
CA SER A 211 7.00 11.45 18.40
C SER A 211 6.59 12.92 18.52
N GLY A 212 5.46 13.16 19.17
CA GLY A 212 4.91 14.48 19.50
C GLY A 212 4.12 15.09 18.35
N ILE A 213 3.61 14.27 17.44
CA ILE A 213 2.86 14.66 16.27
C ILE A 213 1.36 14.69 16.62
N SER A 214 0.69 15.80 16.35
CA SER A 214 -0.71 15.98 16.73
C SER A 214 -1.60 16.48 15.60
N GLY A 215 -2.90 16.16 15.68
CA GLY A 215 -3.91 16.64 14.74
C GLY A 215 -3.85 15.93 13.40
N ILE A 216 -3.44 14.66 13.39
CA ILE A 216 -3.33 13.89 12.15
C ILE A 216 -4.67 13.23 11.86
N ASP A 217 -5.19 13.45 10.66
CA ASP A 217 -6.34 12.73 10.14
C ASP A 217 -5.85 11.78 9.04
N ILE A 218 -5.87 10.47 9.30
CA ILE A 218 -5.57 9.43 8.31
C ILE A 218 -6.90 8.84 7.86
N THR A 219 -7.10 8.79 6.55
CA THR A 219 -8.30 8.24 5.92
C THR A 219 -7.92 7.09 4.99
N GLY A 220 -8.78 6.08 4.88
CA GLY A 220 -8.56 4.95 3.98
C GLY A 220 -8.79 3.61 4.63
N SER A 221 -8.01 2.57 4.34
CA SER A 221 -8.26 1.23 4.91
C SER A 221 -7.06 0.32 4.78
N GLY A 222 -6.86 -0.56 5.76
CA GLY A 222 -5.86 -1.62 5.70
C GLY A 222 -4.45 -1.13 6.03
N ASP A 223 -4.31 -0.02 6.75
CA ASP A 223 -3.04 0.64 6.98
C ASP A 223 -2.35 0.15 8.26
N ALA A 224 -1.03 0.00 8.20
CA ALA A 224 -0.18 -0.24 9.37
C ALA A 224 0.45 1.08 9.83
N ILE A 225 -0.07 1.65 10.91
CA ILE A 225 0.31 2.95 11.44
C ILE A 225 1.26 2.77 12.63
N ASN A 226 2.54 3.07 12.44
CA ASN A 226 3.55 3.07 13.49
C ASN A 226 3.63 4.44 14.16
N ALA A 227 2.96 4.59 15.29
CA ALA A 227 2.99 5.81 16.08
C ALA A 227 4.26 5.89 16.94
N GLY A 228 4.78 7.11 17.08
CA GLY A 228 5.92 7.42 17.94
C GLY A 228 5.52 7.46 19.41
N SER A 229 5.59 8.63 20.02
CA SER A 229 5.22 8.81 21.43
C SER A 229 4.66 10.21 21.61
N ASP A 230 3.61 10.34 22.43
CA ASP A 230 2.86 11.56 22.67
C ASP A 230 2.17 12.05 21.38
N ASP A 231 1.63 11.11 20.59
CA ASP A 231 0.97 11.39 19.31
C ASP A 231 -0.57 11.46 19.43
N ASP A 232 -1.21 12.28 18.60
CA ASP A 232 -2.68 12.46 18.53
C ASP A 232 -3.14 12.24 17.08
N ILE A 233 -3.79 11.10 16.87
CA ILE A 233 -4.11 10.52 15.56
C ILE A 233 -5.60 10.19 15.49
N SER A 234 -6.25 10.66 14.44
CA SER A 234 -7.60 10.31 14.03
C SER A 234 -7.50 9.40 12.81
N VAL A 235 -8.13 8.22 12.88
CA VAL A 235 -8.11 7.21 11.82
C VAL A 235 -9.56 6.96 11.37
N ASP A 236 -9.81 7.22 10.09
CA ASP A 236 -11.11 7.03 9.44
C ASP A 236 -10.97 6.01 8.31
N GLY A 237 -11.37 4.79 8.60
CA GLY A 237 -11.11 3.66 7.73
C GLY A 237 -11.62 2.36 8.33
N ILE A 238 -11.27 1.24 7.71
CA ILE A 238 -11.48 -0.11 8.23
C ILE A 238 -10.17 -0.89 8.13
N TYR A 239 -9.95 -1.80 9.07
CA TYR A 239 -8.78 -2.69 9.12
C TYR A 239 -7.45 -1.96 9.30
N ASP A 240 -7.44 -0.89 10.07
CA ASP A 240 -6.23 -0.12 10.36
C ASP A 240 -5.58 -0.59 11.67
N ASP A 241 -4.31 -0.93 11.61
CA ASP A 241 -3.52 -1.35 12.76
C ASP A 241 -2.67 -0.18 13.28
N VAL A 242 -2.97 0.33 14.47
CA VAL A 242 -2.17 1.38 15.11
C VAL A 242 -1.22 0.82 16.17
N TYR A 243 0.08 0.85 15.85
CA TYR A 243 1.18 0.44 16.71
C TYR A 243 1.73 1.65 17.49
N GLY A 244 1.18 1.91 18.67
CA GLY A 244 1.59 3.01 19.54
C GLY A 244 2.01 2.57 20.95
N ASN A 245 1.92 3.51 21.88
CA ASN A 245 2.19 3.31 23.30
C ASN A 245 1.23 4.16 24.18
N ALA A 246 1.26 3.95 25.49
CA ALA A 246 0.30 4.58 26.41
C ALA A 246 0.34 6.12 26.52
N SER A 247 1.28 6.80 25.87
CA SER A 247 1.26 8.26 25.70
C SER A 247 0.34 8.73 24.58
N ASP A 248 -0.06 7.84 23.69
CA ASP A 248 -0.67 8.21 22.42
C ASP A 248 -2.20 8.21 22.55
N GLU A 249 -2.81 9.14 21.84
CA GLU A 249 -4.24 9.34 21.71
C GLU A 249 -4.64 8.94 20.29
N VAL A 250 -5.51 7.93 20.19
CA VAL A 250 -6.02 7.41 18.92
C VAL A 250 -7.53 7.50 18.94
N ASP A 251 -8.09 8.17 17.94
CA ASP A 251 -9.52 8.38 17.74
C ASP A 251 -9.99 7.70 16.45
N PHE A 252 -10.88 6.72 16.57
CA PHE A 252 -11.55 6.08 15.42
C PHE A 252 -12.98 6.62 15.18
N THR A 253 -13.42 7.63 15.94
CA THR A 253 -14.85 8.03 15.99
C THR A 253 -15.34 8.76 14.72
N GLY A 254 -14.44 9.09 13.80
CA GLY A 254 -14.75 9.63 12.47
C GLY A 254 -15.17 8.59 11.44
N GLY A 255 -14.78 7.32 11.61
CA GLY A 255 -14.87 6.25 10.62
C GLY A 255 -15.51 4.95 11.08
N ASP A 256 -15.51 3.97 10.19
CA ASP A 256 -16.05 2.63 10.43
C ASP A 256 -14.98 1.77 11.11
N TYR A 257 -14.82 1.87 12.44
CA TYR A 257 -13.74 1.23 13.24
C TYR A 257 -13.62 -0.31 13.18
N ILE A 258 -14.28 -0.97 12.23
CA ILE A 258 -14.35 -2.41 12.10
C ILE A 258 -13.05 -2.93 11.48
N GLY A 259 -12.36 -3.81 12.22
CA GLY A 259 -11.05 -4.31 11.77
C GLY A 259 -9.90 -3.69 12.53
N ASP A 260 -10.13 -2.53 13.13
CA ASP A 260 -9.04 -1.71 13.65
C ASP A 260 -8.52 -2.26 14.98
N ASP A 261 -7.20 -2.28 15.12
CA ASP A 261 -6.53 -2.70 16.34
C ASP A 261 -5.57 -1.62 16.84
N THR A 262 -5.39 -1.59 18.15
CA THR A 262 -4.36 -0.77 18.77
C THR A 262 -3.46 -1.61 19.67
N SER A 263 -2.15 -1.38 19.58
CA SER A 263 -1.18 -2.05 20.45
C SER A 263 -0.46 -1.08 21.39
N GLY A 264 0.13 -1.60 22.46
CA GLY A 264 1.02 -0.82 23.35
C GLY A 264 0.33 0.04 24.42
N GLY A 265 -0.98 -0.09 24.60
CA GLY A 265 -1.72 0.54 25.70
C GLY A 265 -2.15 1.98 25.43
N VAL A 266 -2.29 2.36 24.16
CA VAL A 266 -2.86 3.64 23.72
C VAL A 266 -4.23 3.87 24.38
N GLY A 267 -4.53 5.12 24.71
CA GLY A 267 -5.77 5.49 25.37
C GLY A 267 -6.87 5.79 24.35
N GLU A 268 -7.79 4.86 24.13
CA GLU A 268 -8.97 5.16 23.30
C GLU A 268 -9.93 6.11 24.03
N GLU A 269 -10.14 7.32 23.51
CA GLU A 269 -11.32 8.15 23.82
C GLU A 269 -12.54 7.64 23.01
N GLY A 270 -12.77 6.32 23.05
CA GLY A 270 -13.77 5.65 22.20
C GLY A 270 -14.38 4.39 22.79
N GLY A 271 -13.91 3.89 23.93
CA GLY A 271 -14.64 2.93 24.75
C GLY A 271 -14.83 1.51 24.20
N GLY A 272 -13.83 0.66 24.43
CA GLY A 272 -14.09 -0.68 24.99
C GLY A 272 -13.05 -1.74 24.66
N TYR A 273 -12.20 -2.07 25.64
CA TYR A 273 -11.40 -3.30 25.66
C TYR A 273 -12.17 -4.54 25.15
N GLY A 274 -11.87 -4.95 23.92
CA GLY A 274 -11.40 -6.31 23.58
C GLY A 274 -12.41 -7.36 23.14
N TYR A 275 -13.47 -7.02 22.40
CA TYR A 275 -14.31 -8.01 21.70
C TYR A 275 -14.60 -7.58 20.26
N GLY A 276 -14.02 -8.27 19.29
CA GLY A 276 -14.26 -8.06 17.86
C GLY A 276 -15.19 -9.13 17.28
N TYR A 277 -16.05 -8.74 16.35
CA TYR A 277 -16.83 -9.64 15.52
C TYR A 277 -16.49 -9.34 14.07
N TYR A 278 -16.02 -10.34 13.33
CA TYR A 278 -15.58 -10.17 11.95
C TYR A 278 -16.35 -11.09 11.02
N GLY A 279 -16.41 -10.70 9.74
CA GLY A 279 -17.17 -11.37 8.69
C GLY A 279 -16.38 -11.35 7.39
N PHE A 280 -16.50 -12.42 6.59
CA PHE A 280 -15.71 -12.61 5.35
C PHE A 280 -16.52 -13.34 4.29
N TYR A 281 -16.25 -13.07 3.00
CA TYR A 281 -17.07 -13.54 1.89
C TYR A 281 -16.28 -14.34 0.85
N GLY A 282 -16.68 -15.59 0.61
CA GLY A 282 -16.34 -16.29 -0.61
C GLY A 282 -17.26 -15.89 -1.77
N LEU A 283 -16.78 -15.03 -2.68
CA LEU A 283 -17.54 -14.61 -3.87
C LEU A 283 -17.24 -15.48 -5.09
N ALA A 284 -18.25 -15.81 -5.88
CA ALA A 284 -18.11 -16.61 -7.09
C ALA A 284 -19.10 -16.21 -8.20
N GLY A 285 -18.84 -16.72 -9.41
CA GLY A 285 -19.66 -16.48 -10.59
C GLY A 285 -18.92 -15.65 -11.64
N SER A 286 -19.67 -14.98 -12.52
CA SER A 286 -19.04 -14.13 -13.54
C SER A 286 -18.37 -12.91 -12.91
N ALA A 287 -17.29 -12.40 -13.50
CA ALA A 287 -16.62 -11.18 -13.03
C ALA A 287 -17.59 -9.98 -12.89
N ALA A 288 -18.59 -9.87 -13.77
CA ALA A 288 -19.63 -8.84 -13.68
C ALA A 288 -20.55 -9.01 -12.46
N LYS A 289 -20.80 -10.26 -12.04
CA LYS A 289 -21.58 -10.57 -10.84
C LYS A 289 -20.81 -10.20 -9.58
N VAL A 290 -19.57 -10.69 -9.45
CA VAL A 290 -18.70 -10.37 -8.32
C VAL A 290 -18.55 -8.86 -8.16
N LYS A 291 -18.24 -8.14 -9.25
CA LYS A 291 -18.17 -6.67 -9.23
C LYS A 291 -19.48 -5.99 -8.82
N ALA A 292 -20.63 -6.54 -9.22
CA ALA A 292 -21.92 -5.99 -8.84
C ALA A 292 -22.25 -6.26 -7.36
N THR A 293 -21.74 -7.33 -6.76
CA THR A 293 -21.87 -7.62 -5.34
C THR A 293 -20.97 -6.71 -4.51
N LEU A 294 -19.69 -6.57 -4.89
CA LEU A 294 -18.73 -5.68 -4.23
C LEU A 294 -19.12 -4.20 -4.28
N GLY A 295 -19.87 -3.78 -5.30
CA GLY A 295 -20.36 -2.41 -5.42
C GLY A 295 -21.64 -2.10 -4.61
N GLN A 296 -22.04 -2.97 -3.68
CA GLN A 296 -23.21 -2.74 -2.82
C GLN A 296 -22.79 -2.21 -1.46
N ASP A 297 -23.43 -1.13 -1.02
CA ASP A 297 -23.24 -0.59 0.34
C ASP A 297 -23.75 -1.56 1.43
N ILE A 298 -24.75 -2.39 1.11
CA ILE A 298 -25.32 -3.39 2.02
C ILE A 298 -25.55 -4.68 1.24
N GLY A 299 -24.72 -5.70 1.48
CA GLY A 299 -24.80 -7.01 0.85
C GLY A 299 -26.06 -7.81 1.21
N SER A 300 -26.32 -8.89 0.47
CA SER A 300 -27.51 -9.74 0.65
C SER A 300 -27.60 -10.37 2.05
N ILE A 301 -26.46 -10.74 2.64
CA ILE A 301 -26.38 -11.29 4.01
C ILE A 301 -26.75 -10.20 5.02
N ALA A 302 -26.13 -9.03 4.94
CA ALA A 302 -26.46 -7.89 5.80
C ALA A 302 -27.93 -7.47 5.70
N GLN A 303 -28.51 -7.45 4.48
CA GLN A 303 -29.93 -7.18 4.29
C GLN A 303 -30.83 -8.21 4.99
N ARG A 304 -30.44 -9.50 4.95
CA ARG A 304 -31.16 -10.61 5.59
C ARG A 304 -31.09 -10.48 7.11
N ASP A 305 -29.93 -10.15 7.65
CA ASP A 305 -29.71 -9.96 9.09
C ASP A 305 -30.51 -8.76 9.61
N LEU A 306 -30.49 -7.63 8.89
CA LEU A 306 -31.34 -6.47 9.19
C LEU A 306 -32.84 -6.82 9.15
N ALA A 307 -33.28 -7.60 8.16
CA ALA A 307 -34.67 -8.04 8.05
C ALA A 307 -35.08 -8.96 9.22
N SER A 308 -34.12 -9.70 9.79
CA SER A 308 -34.31 -10.53 10.98
C SER A 308 -34.23 -9.74 12.30
N GLY A 309 -33.75 -8.49 12.24
CA GLY A 309 -33.56 -7.61 13.40
C GLY A 309 -32.19 -7.73 14.07
N ASP A 310 -31.25 -8.45 13.47
CA ASP A 310 -29.88 -8.62 13.96
C ASP A 310 -28.96 -7.55 13.36
N GLN A 311 -28.87 -6.41 14.05
CA GLN A 311 -28.07 -5.27 13.59
C GLN A 311 -26.57 -5.55 13.69
N THR A 312 -26.15 -6.34 14.68
CA THR A 312 -24.74 -6.67 14.89
C THR A 312 -24.25 -7.60 13.79
N ALA A 313 -24.98 -8.68 13.49
CA ALA A 313 -24.63 -9.57 12.39
C ALA A 313 -24.64 -8.84 11.03
N ALA A 314 -25.58 -7.92 10.84
CA ALA A 314 -25.62 -7.10 9.64
C ALA A 314 -24.40 -6.19 9.47
N ALA A 315 -23.93 -5.56 10.54
CA ALA A 315 -22.72 -4.73 10.50
C ALA A 315 -21.49 -5.56 10.15
N VAL A 316 -21.36 -6.74 10.78
CA VAL A 316 -20.28 -7.71 10.48
C VAL A 316 -20.31 -8.14 9.01
N ALA A 317 -21.50 -8.38 8.46
CA ALA A 317 -21.68 -8.74 7.06
C ALA A 317 -21.44 -7.56 6.09
N VAL A 318 -21.57 -6.31 6.53
CA VAL A 318 -21.19 -5.14 5.72
C VAL A 318 -19.67 -5.02 5.67
N ALA A 319 -19.01 -5.11 6.83
CA ALA A 319 -17.55 -5.04 6.95
C ALA A 319 -16.85 -6.09 6.09
N GLY A 320 -17.29 -7.34 6.16
CA GLY A 320 -16.71 -8.41 5.32
C GLY A 320 -16.85 -8.17 3.82
N LEU A 321 -17.94 -7.50 3.38
CA LEU A 321 -18.12 -7.17 1.98
C LEU A 321 -17.21 -6.00 1.56
N GLN A 322 -17.02 -5.03 2.46
CA GLN A 322 -16.11 -3.90 2.23
C GLN A 322 -14.65 -4.34 2.22
N GLN A 323 -14.26 -5.29 3.07
CA GLN A 323 -12.93 -5.92 3.06
C GLN A 323 -12.63 -6.52 1.67
N ALA A 324 -13.54 -7.35 1.16
CA ALA A 324 -13.43 -7.94 -0.17
C ALA A 324 -13.41 -6.86 -1.28
N ALA A 325 -14.13 -5.74 -1.09
CA ALA A 325 -14.17 -4.63 -2.04
C ALA A 325 -12.86 -3.82 -2.06
N ALA A 326 -12.27 -3.58 -0.89
CA ALA A 326 -10.97 -2.93 -0.74
C ALA A 326 -9.88 -3.78 -1.42
N VAL A 327 -9.85 -5.08 -1.12
CA VAL A 327 -8.91 -6.02 -1.76
C VAL A 327 -9.12 -6.09 -3.28
N ALA A 328 -10.36 -6.02 -3.77
CA ALA A 328 -10.65 -6.00 -5.19
C ALA A 328 -10.22 -4.70 -5.91
N ALA A 329 -9.99 -3.61 -5.18
CA ALA A 329 -9.47 -2.35 -5.71
C ALA A 329 -7.94 -2.37 -5.85
N LEU A 330 -7.24 -3.25 -5.13
CA LEU A 330 -5.79 -3.44 -5.22
C LEU A 330 -5.36 -3.94 -6.60
N THR A 331 -4.11 -3.68 -6.97
CA THR A 331 -3.52 -4.24 -8.19
C THR A 331 -3.38 -5.77 -8.05
N PRO A 332 -4.01 -6.57 -8.93
CA PRO A 332 -3.97 -8.02 -8.79
C PRO A 332 -2.59 -8.58 -9.12
N THR A 333 -2.17 -9.59 -8.36
CA THR A 333 -0.96 -10.38 -8.61
C THR A 333 -1.33 -11.83 -8.98
N ASP A 334 -0.38 -12.61 -9.49
CA ASP A 334 -0.63 -14.01 -9.92
C ASP A 334 0.46 -14.94 -9.36
N GLY A 335 0.23 -15.47 -8.16
CA GLY A 335 1.09 -16.39 -7.44
C GLY A 335 2.36 -15.76 -6.85
N THR A 336 2.38 -14.44 -6.75
CA THR A 336 3.52 -13.65 -6.21
C THR A 336 3.07 -12.60 -5.19
N GLY A 337 1.82 -12.64 -4.73
CA GLY A 337 1.33 -11.71 -3.74
C GLY A 337 1.75 -12.05 -2.32
N SER A 338 1.18 -11.32 -1.36
CA SER A 338 1.34 -11.56 0.06
C SER A 338 0.01 -11.98 0.67
N ALA A 339 0.06 -12.83 1.69
CA ALA A 339 -1.10 -13.14 2.50
C ALA A 339 -1.45 -11.93 3.36
N VAL A 340 -2.73 -11.62 3.47
CA VAL A 340 -3.26 -10.59 4.38
C VAL A 340 -3.73 -11.29 5.66
N LEU A 341 -3.32 -10.78 6.82
CA LEU A 341 -3.55 -11.41 8.11
C LEU A 341 -4.33 -10.43 9.00
N GLU A 342 -5.33 -10.92 9.72
CA GLU A 342 -6.31 -10.09 10.46
C GLU A 342 -5.87 -9.72 11.88
N GLY A 343 -4.57 -9.85 12.18
CA GLY A 343 -4.02 -9.65 13.52
C GLY A 343 -4.37 -10.76 14.54
N ALA A 344 -5.59 -11.29 14.50
CA ALA A 344 -6.09 -12.33 15.40
C ALA A 344 -5.77 -13.76 14.93
N LYS A 345 -5.50 -14.67 15.88
CA LYS A 345 -5.25 -16.09 15.59
C LYS A 345 -5.67 -17.01 16.73
N TRP A 346 -5.65 -18.33 16.48
CA TRP A 346 -5.81 -19.30 17.55
C TRP A 346 -4.55 -19.40 18.43
N ASP A 347 -4.73 -19.20 19.73
CA ASP A 347 -3.68 -19.42 20.75
C ASP A 347 -3.47 -20.91 21.10
N SER A 348 -4.36 -21.78 20.64
CA SER A 348 -4.29 -23.22 20.84
C SER A 348 -3.75 -23.93 19.61
N GLN A 349 -2.83 -24.87 19.83
CA GLN A 349 -2.36 -25.80 18.80
C GLN A 349 -3.36 -26.92 18.49
N VAL A 350 -4.44 -27.03 19.29
CA VAL A 350 -5.56 -27.94 19.05
C VAL A 350 -6.83 -27.11 18.91
N VAL A 351 -7.42 -27.14 17.72
CA VAL A 351 -8.66 -26.43 17.41
C VAL A 351 -9.74 -27.47 17.09
N THR A 352 -10.84 -27.45 17.81
CA THR A 352 -11.95 -28.39 17.57
C THR A 352 -12.86 -27.90 16.46
N TRP A 353 -13.39 -28.82 15.64
CA TRP A 353 -14.35 -28.47 14.61
C TRP A 353 -15.54 -29.43 14.62
N ALA A 354 -16.68 -28.95 14.14
CA ALA A 354 -17.86 -29.77 13.89
C ALA A 354 -18.48 -29.38 12.54
N VAL A 355 -19.28 -30.27 11.99
CA VAL A 355 -20.02 -30.03 10.75
C VAL A 355 -21.51 -30.32 10.97
N GLY A 356 -22.35 -29.37 10.55
CA GLY A 356 -23.80 -29.49 10.53
C GLY A 356 -24.30 -30.35 9.38
N SER A 357 -25.60 -30.67 9.40
CA SER A 357 -26.24 -31.36 8.29
C SER A 357 -26.26 -30.49 7.03
N GLY A 358 -26.02 -31.08 5.86
CA GLY A 358 -26.11 -30.38 4.56
C GLY A 358 -24.76 -30.12 3.89
N VAL A 359 -23.65 -30.33 4.62
CA VAL A 359 -22.28 -30.24 4.08
C VAL A 359 -21.65 -31.65 4.08
N ASP A 360 -20.89 -31.98 3.03
CA ASP A 360 -20.18 -33.26 2.95
C ASP A 360 -18.99 -33.28 3.92
N GLU A 361 -19.18 -33.98 5.05
CA GLU A 361 -18.18 -34.16 6.12
C GLU A 361 -16.81 -34.62 5.60
N SER A 362 -16.76 -35.44 4.55
CA SER A 362 -15.50 -35.94 4.01
C SER A 362 -14.69 -34.83 3.31
N VAL A 363 -15.37 -33.86 2.71
CA VAL A 363 -14.73 -32.69 2.08
C VAL A 363 -14.27 -31.70 3.15
N VAL A 364 -15.08 -31.48 4.20
CA VAL A 364 -14.72 -30.64 5.36
C VAL A 364 -13.48 -31.19 6.06
N ALA A 365 -13.44 -32.49 6.36
CA ALA A 365 -12.29 -33.14 6.97
C ALA A 365 -11.01 -33.00 6.13
N GLN A 366 -11.14 -33.07 4.79
CA GLN A 366 -10.01 -32.89 3.88
C GLN A 366 -9.50 -31.44 3.85
N ALA A 367 -10.39 -30.45 3.94
CA ALA A 367 -10.01 -29.04 4.00
C ALA A 367 -9.26 -28.72 5.30
N PHE A 368 -9.76 -29.17 6.45
CA PHE A 368 -9.04 -29.07 7.73
C PHE A 368 -7.70 -29.81 7.72
N ALA A 369 -7.63 -31.01 7.11
CA ALA A 369 -6.36 -31.72 6.97
C ALA A 369 -5.34 -30.96 6.12
N THR A 370 -5.81 -30.23 5.10
CA THR A 370 -4.96 -29.42 4.22
C THR A 370 -4.40 -28.22 4.98
N TRP A 371 -5.24 -27.47 5.69
CA TRP A 371 -4.78 -26.36 6.54
C TRP A 371 -3.92 -26.83 7.72
N GLY A 372 -4.25 -27.96 8.35
CA GLY A 372 -3.44 -28.51 9.44
C GLY A 372 -2.02 -28.90 8.99
N ALA A 373 -1.87 -29.32 7.74
CA ALA A 373 -0.55 -29.56 7.15
C ALA A 373 0.25 -28.27 6.88
N ALA A 374 -0.44 -27.16 6.55
CA ALA A 374 0.18 -25.87 6.28
C ALA A 374 0.55 -25.10 7.57
N THR A 375 -0.39 -25.00 8.51
CA THR A 375 -0.25 -24.21 9.75
C THR A 375 0.48 -24.97 10.87
N GLY A 376 0.37 -26.30 10.87
CA GLY A 376 0.81 -27.15 11.99
C GLY A 376 -0.22 -27.31 13.10
N ILE A 377 -1.39 -26.65 13.00
CA ILE A 377 -2.51 -26.84 13.94
C ILE A 377 -3.06 -28.26 13.83
N THR A 378 -3.38 -28.85 14.98
CA THR A 378 -4.13 -30.11 15.05
C THR A 378 -5.62 -29.83 15.10
N PHE A 379 -6.33 -30.12 13.99
CA PHE A 379 -7.79 -30.03 13.94
C PHE A 379 -8.44 -31.32 14.46
N GLN A 380 -9.30 -31.19 15.46
CA GLN A 380 -9.99 -32.32 16.08
C GLN A 380 -11.50 -32.22 15.89
N GLU A 381 -12.08 -33.20 15.20
CA GLU A 381 -13.54 -33.28 15.04
C GLU A 381 -14.23 -33.57 16.40
N VAL A 382 -15.32 -32.87 16.65
CA VAL A 382 -16.25 -33.11 17.76
C VAL A 382 -17.68 -33.25 17.24
N THR A 383 -18.48 -34.08 17.92
CA THR A 383 -19.85 -34.40 17.47
C THR A 383 -20.90 -33.36 17.86
N ASP A 384 -20.59 -32.46 18.79
CA ASP A 384 -21.50 -31.41 19.26
C ASP A 384 -20.96 -30.06 18.80
N PRO A 385 -21.63 -29.38 17.84
CA PRO A 385 -21.21 -28.07 17.35
C PRO A 385 -21.05 -27.01 18.44
N SER A 386 -21.79 -27.11 19.54
CA SER A 386 -21.64 -26.17 20.67
C SER A 386 -20.33 -26.33 21.45
N GLN A 387 -19.57 -27.38 21.18
CA GLN A 387 -18.25 -27.66 21.77
C GLN A 387 -17.11 -27.48 20.75
N ALA A 388 -17.44 -27.10 19.52
CA ALA A 388 -16.45 -26.83 18.48
C ALA A 388 -15.93 -25.39 18.59
N ASN A 389 -14.65 -25.21 18.31
CA ASN A 389 -14.08 -23.88 18.06
C ASN A 389 -14.54 -23.34 16.71
N ILE A 390 -14.61 -24.21 15.69
CA ILE A 390 -15.08 -23.88 14.34
C ILE A 390 -16.32 -24.72 14.02
N ASP A 391 -17.46 -24.08 13.79
CA ASP A 391 -18.70 -24.73 13.38
C ASP A 391 -18.94 -24.54 11.89
N VAL A 392 -19.02 -25.63 11.12
CA VAL A 392 -19.23 -25.61 9.66
C VAL A 392 -20.69 -25.93 9.34
N GLN A 393 -21.38 -25.02 8.67
CA GLN A 393 -22.82 -25.11 8.40
C GLN A 393 -23.13 -24.93 6.92
N ALA A 394 -24.21 -25.58 6.46
CA ALA A 394 -24.85 -25.22 5.20
C ALA A 394 -25.75 -24.00 5.42
N ALA A 395 -25.71 -23.03 4.51
CA ALA A 395 -26.53 -21.84 4.56
C ALA A 395 -27.17 -21.54 3.20
N ASP A 396 -28.33 -20.90 3.25
CA ASP A 396 -28.92 -20.26 2.08
C ASP A 396 -28.24 -18.90 1.90
N LEU A 397 -27.38 -18.80 0.88
CA LEU A 397 -26.65 -17.57 0.54
C LEU A 397 -27.21 -16.93 -0.74
N ASP A 398 -28.23 -17.53 -1.35
CA ASP A 398 -28.85 -17.09 -2.61
C ASP A 398 -27.80 -16.92 -3.72
N THR A 399 -26.87 -17.88 -3.84
CA THR A 399 -25.67 -17.77 -4.70
C THR A 399 -25.98 -17.32 -6.13
N ALA A 400 -27.09 -17.79 -6.70
CA ALA A 400 -27.49 -17.43 -8.07
C ALA A 400 -27.67 -15.91 -8.25
N ASP A 401 -28.22 -15.24 -7.23
CA ASP A 401 -28.48 -13.80 -7.26
C ASP A 401 -27.38 -13.00 -6.56
N SER A 402 -26.88 -13.46 -5.42
CA SER A 402 -25.87 -12.79 -4.59
C SER A 402 -24.44 -12.95 -5.10
N GLY A 403 -24.13 -14.05 -5.78
CA GLY A 403 -22.76 -14.46 -6.09
C GLY A 403 -21.94 -14.90 -4.88
N VAL A 404 -22.54 -15.06 -3.69
CA VAL A 404 -21.86 -15.52 -2.47
C VAL A 404 -21.97 -17.04 -2.38
N VAL A 405 -20.85 -17.74 -2.21
CA VAL A 405 -20.81 -19.21 -2.03
C VAL A 405 -20.35 -19.64 -0.65
N GLY A 406 -19.73 -18.72 0.11
CA GLY A 406 -19.37 -18.94 1.50
C GLY A 406 -19.37 -17.62 2.27
N TYR A 407 -19.53 -17.74 3.58
CA TYR A 407 -19.49 -16.65 4.52
C TYR A 407 -18.96 -17.13 5.86
N THR A 408 -17.90 -16.52 6.35
CA THR A 408 -17.28 -16.86 7.63
C THR A 408 -17.44 -15.72 8.59
N THR A 409 -17.73 -16.04 9.85
CA THR A 409 -17.66 -15.07 10.95
C THR A 409 -16.79 -15.60 12.05
N ASP A 410 -16.03 -14.74 12.70
CA ASP A 410 -15.32 -15.11 13.92
C ASP A 410 -15.52 -14.07 15.04
N HIS A 411 -15.20 -14.54 16.24
CA HIS A 411 -15.25 -13.77 17.46
C HIS A 411 -13.86 -13.75 18.07
N THR A 412 -13.32 -12.56 18.28
CA THR A 412 -12.02 -12.38 18.91
C THR A 412 -12.18 -11.83 20.32
N ALA A 413 -11.24 -12.21 21.19
CA ALA A 413 -11.06 -11.60 22.49
C ALA A 413 -9.56 -11.55 22.79
N ASP A 414 -9.08 -10.40 23.27
CA ASP A 414 -7.67 -10.19 23.63
C ASP A 414 -6.68 -10.57 22.49
N GLY A 415 -7.01 -10.24 21.23
CA GLY A 415 -6.20 -10.55 20.05
C GLY A 415 -6.19 -12.03 19.62
N ALA A 416 -7.03 -12.87 20.24
CA ALA A 416 -7.14 -14.29 19.91
C ALA A 416 -8.54 -14.65 19.38
N ILE A 417 -8.59 -15.50 18.36
CA ILE A 417 -9.85 -16.08 17.89
C ILE A 417 -10.36 -17.04 18.98
N THR A 418 -11.62 -16.88 19.36
CA THR A 418 -12.28 -17.69 20.40
C THR A 418 -13.33 -18.63 19.84
N GLN A 419 -13.99 -18.23 18.75
CA GLN A 419 -15.00 -19.01 18.04
C GLN A 419 -15.07 -18.55 16.58
N ALA A 420 -15.33 -19.48 15.66
CA ALA A 420 -15.67 -19.16 14.28
C ALA A 420 -16.85 -20.00 13.78
N THR A 421 -17.61 -19.43 12.86
CA THR A 421 -18.68 -20.11 12.11
C THR A 421 -18.39 -19.98 10.62
N VAL A 422 -18.23 -21.12 9.96
CA VAL A 422 -18.07 -21.20 8.50
C VAL A 422 -19.41 -21.60 7.90
N ARG A 423 -19.96 -20.78 7.02
CA ARG A 423 -21.17 -21.09 6.26
C ARG A 423 -20.81 -21.28 4.80
N VAL A 424 -21.25 -22.38 4.21
CA VAL A 424 -21.13 -22.63 2.76
C VAL A 424 -22.51 -22.82 2.16
N GLU A 425 -22.65 -22.46 0.89
CA GLU A 425 -23.91 -22.56 0.16
C GLU A 425 -24.49 -23.99 0.24
N ASP A 426 -25.76 -24.08 0.60
CA ASP A 426 -26.51 -25.34 0.66
C ASP A 426 -26.67 -25.92 -0.74
N THR A 427 -26.14 -27.13 -0.94
CA THR A 427 -26.28 -27.87 -2.20
C THR A 427 -27.72 -28.25 -2.55
N GLY A 428 -28.66 -28.13 -1.61
CA GLY A 428 -30.10 -28.22 -1.83
C GLY A 428 -30.72 -26.99 -2.50
N GLU A 429 -30.09 -25.82 -2.35
CA GLU A 429 -30.48 -24.57 -2.99
C GLU A 429 -29.73 -24.39 -4.32
N THR A 430 -28.40 -24.27 -4.24
CA THR A 430 -27.53 -24.21 -5.42
C THR A 430 -26.83 -25.55 -5.60
N ALA A 431 -27.38 -26.38 -6.49
CA ALA A 431 -26.86 -27.72 -6.73
C ALA A 431 -25.42 -27.72 -7.29
N LEU A 432 -24.67 -28.76 -6.95
CA LEU A 432 -23.40 -29.04 -7.60
C LEU A 432 -23.63 -29.66 -9.00
N VAL A 433 -23.01 -29.08 -10.01
CA VAL A 433 -23.05 -29.53 -11.41
C VAL A 433 -21.65 -29.87 -11.92
N THR A 434 -21.57 -30.69 -12.96
CA THR A 434 -20.27 -31.07 -13.55
C THR A 434 -19.85 -30.03 -14.57
N ASP A 435 -18.71 -29.37 -14.34
CA ASP A 435 -18.13 -28.40 -15.26
C ASP A 435 -17.47 -29.06 -16.49
N ALA A 436 -16.96 -28.24 -17.42
CA ALA A 436 -16.29 -28.73 -18.63
C ALA A 436 -14.99 -29.52 -18.36
N SER A 437 -14.41 -29.38 -17.17
CA SER A 437 -13.22 -30.12 -16.72
C SER A 437 -13.56 -31.43 -15.99
N GLY A 438 -14.85 -31.68 -15.73
CA GLY A 438 -15.33 -32.86 -14.99
C GLY A 438 -15.37 -32.67 -13.47
N GLN A 439 -15.18 -31.45 -12.97
CA GLN A 439 -15.24 -31.13 -11.54
C GLN A 439 -16.67 -30.77 -11.12
N GLN A 440 -17.03 -31.04 -9.86
CA GLN A 440 -18.29 -30.57 -9.29
C GLN A 440 -18.14 -29.11 -8.85
N VAL A 441 -18.98 -28.21 -9.37
CA VAL A 441 -19.01 -26.78 -9.05
C VAL A 441 -20.43 -26.36 -8.68
N TYR A 442 -20.60 -25.30 -7.89
CA TYR A 442 -21.92 -24.71 -7.68
C TYR A 442 -22.50 -24.21 -9.01
N ASP A 443 -23.76 -24.55 -9.29
CA ASP A 443 -24.41 -24.18 -10.56
C ASP A 443 -24.32 -22.66 -10.82
N GLY A 444 -24.03 -22.28 -12.06
CA GLY A 444 -23.78 -20.89 -12.42
C GLY A 444 -22.42 -20.30 -12.01
N THR A 445 -21.54 -21.07 -11.36
CA THR A 445 -20.22 -20.61 -10.91
C THR A 445 -19.06 -21.50 -11.39
N ALA A 446 -17.82 -21.13 -11.04
CA ALA A 446 -16.63 -21.96 -11.18
C ALA A 446 -16.14 -22.54 -9.83
N ALA A 447 -16.78 -22.17 -8.72
CA ALA A 447 -16.36 -22.51 -7.37
C ALA A 447 -16.73 -23.97 -7.04
N THR A 448 -15.78 -24.70 -6.47
CA THR A 448 -16.03 -26.06 -5.96
C THR A 448 -16.29 -26.01 -4.45
N LEU A 449 -17.06 -26.95 -3.91
CA LEU A 449 -17.26 -27.06 -2.46
C LEU A 449 -15.92 -27.16 -1.69
N SER A 450 -14.95 -27.91 -2.24
CA SER A 450 -13.63 -28.05 -1.60
C SER A 450 -12.84 -26.74 -1.56
N GLN A 451 -12.95 -25.93 -2.61
CA GLN A 451 -12.29 -24.63 -2.69
C GLN A 451 -12.95 -23.64 -1.72
N THR A 452 -14.28 -23.57 -1.72
CA THR A 452 -15.03 -22.72 -0.79
C THR A 452 -14.67 -23.07 0.64
N LEU A 453 -14.66 -24.35 1.01
CA LEU A 453 -14.25 -24.76 2.36
C LEU A 453 -12.80 -24.41 2.68
N LEU A 454 -11.86 -24.49 1.73
CA LEU A 454 -10.48 -24.05 1.97
C LEU A 454 -10.41 -22.54 2.23
N HIS A 455 -11.10 -21.75 1.41
CA HIS A 455 -11.17 -20.29 1.54
C HIS A 455 -11.78 -19.88 2.89
N GLU A 456 -13.00 -20.36 3.17
CA GLU A 456 -13.71 -20.02 4.41
C GLU A 456 -12.99 -20.50 5.69
N ILE A 457 -12.36 -21.68 5.65
CA ILE A 457 -11.54 -22.12 6.78
C ILE A 457 -10.29 -21.25 6.93
N GLY A 458 -9.76 -20.65 5.86
CA GLY A 458 -8.67 -19.69 5.94
C GLY A 458 -9.07 -18.45 6.76
N HIS A 459 -10.24 -17.88 6.51
CA HIS A 459 -10.80 -16.81 7.36
C HIS A 459 -10.95 -17.25 8.81
N ALA A 460 -11.50 -18.44 9.06
CA ALA A 460 -11.60 -18.99 10.42
C ALA A 460 -10.24 -19.26 11.10
N LEU A 461 -9.12 -19.05 10.40
CA LEU A 461 -7.76 -19.11 10.91
C LEU A 461 -7.07 -17.74 11.00
N GLY A 462 -7.74 -16.65 10.64
CA GLY A 462 -7.22 -15.27 10.70
C GLY A 462 -6.56 -14.79 9.41
N PHE A 463 -6.90 -15.37 8.26
CA PHE A 463 -6.51 -14.84 6.95
C PHE A 463 -7.62 -13.97 6.37
N ALA A 464 -7.28 -12.77 5.92
CA ALA A 464 -8.20 -11.93 5.16
C ALA A 464 -8.11 -12.27 3.66
N ASP A 465 -9.00 -11.66 2.85
CA ASP A 465 -8.87 -11.74 1.39
C ASP A 465 -7.53 -11.13 0.91
N THR A 466 -6.96 -11.70 -0.15
CA THR A 466 -5.79 -11.17 -0.85
C THR A 466 -6.11 -10.79 -2.30
N SER A 467 -5.28 -9.94 -2.89
CA SER A 467 -5.35 -9.57 -4.32
C SER A 467 -4.59 -10.55 -5.23
N ASP A 468 -3.92 -11.56 -4.65
CA ASP A 468 -3.27 -12.64 -5.40
C ASP A 468 -4.30 -13.60 -6.00
N GLN A 469 -4.42 -13.60 -7.32
CA GLN A 469 -5.41 -14.37 -8.06
C GLN A 469 -5.18 -15.89 -8.02
N ALA A 470 -3.99 -16.35 -7.64
CA ALA A 470 -3.66 -17.77 -7.52
C ALA A 470 -3.94 -18.33 -6.12
N SER A 471 -3.93 -17.46 -5.09
CA SER A 471 -4.19 -17.80 -3.69
C SER A 471 -5.62 -18.28 -3.48
N VAL A 472 -5.80 -19.31 -2.65
CA VAL A 472 -7.15 -19.74 -2.25
C VAL A 472 -7.91 -18.64 -1.51
N MET A 473 -7.20 -17.71 -0.87
CA MET A 473 -7.73 -16.53 -0.16
C MET A 473 -7.99 -15.34 -1.09
N TYR A 474 -7.94 -15.51 -2.40
CA TYR A 474 -8.41 -14.47 -3.33
C TYR A 474 -9.91 -14.25 -3.15
N TYR A 475 -10.34 -12.98 -3.06
CA TYR A 475 -11.75 -12.59 -2.83
C TYR A 475 -12.75 -13.21 -3.83
N ALA A 476 -12.29 -13.61 -5.03
CA ALA A 476 -13.14 -14.21 -6.07
C ALA A 476 -12.73 -15.65 -6.39
N LEU A 477 -13.57 -16.61 -6.01
CA LEU A 477 -13.37 -18.04 -6.22
C LEU A 477 -13.62 -18.41 -7.69
N GLY A 478 -12.55 -18.86 -8.34
CA GLY A 478 -12.52 -19.23 -9.75
C GLY A 478 -11.76 -20.53 -10.02
N THR A 479 -11.41 -20.76 -11.29
CA THR A 479 -10.66 -21.96 -11.69
C THR A 479 -9.18 -21.91 -11.34
N GLY A 480 -8.63 -20.71 -11.07
CA GLY A 480 -7.19 -20.48 -10.84
C GLY A 480 -6.71 -20.76 -9.43
N ASN A 481 -7.62 -20.75 -8.45
CA ASN A 481 -7.33 -20.67 -7.01
C ASN A 481 -8.07 -21.75 -6.21
N ARG A 482 -8.06 -22.99 -6.70
CA ARG A 482 -8.80 -24.12 -6.07
C ARG A 482 -8.02 -24.81 -4.94
N THR A 483 -6.76 -24.46 -4.73
CA THR A 483 -5.83 -25.12 -3.81
C THR A 483 -4.89 -24.11 -3.19
N LEU A 484 -4.32 -24.44 -2.02
CA LEU A 484 -3.28 -23.61 -1.41
C LEU A 484 -2.10 -23.39 -2.35
N ASP A 485 -1.65 -22.14 -2.43
CA ASP A 485 -0.49 -21.73 -3.22
C ASP A 485 0.70 -21.28 -2.33
N ALA A 486 1.70 -20.62 -2.91
CA ALA A 486 2.86 -20.13 -2.17
C ALA A 486 2.53 -18.99 -1.19
N THR A 487 1.58 -18.12 -1.55
CA THR A 487 1.09 -17.01 -0.75
C THR A 487 0.40 -17.54 0.50
N ASP A 488 -0.49 -18.53 0.34
CA ASP A 488 -1.20 -19.18 1.45
C ASP A 488 -0.25 -19.89 2.42
N LEU A 489 0.72 -20.65 1.88
CA LEU A 489 1.68 -21.42 2.69
C LEU A 489 2.64 -20.51 3.46
N THR A 490 3.03 -19.38 2.86
CA THR A 490 3.87 -18.37 3.50
C THR A 490 3.10 -17.69 4.63
N GLY A 491 1.87 -17.25 4.38
CA GLY A 491 0.99 -16.69 5.40
C GLY A 491 0.77 -17.65 6.58
N ALA A 492 0.52 -18.95 6.30
CA ALA A 492 0.38 -19.97 7.33
C ALA A 492 1.63 -20.13 8.20
N THR A 493 2.81 -20.04 7.58
CA THR A 493 4.09 -20.09 8.29
C THR A 493 4.32 -18.83 9.13
N THR A 494 3.95 -17.66 8.61
CA THR A 494 4.06 -16.38 9.34
C THR A 494 3.13 -16.37 10.56
N LEU A 495 1.87 -16.75 10.38
CA LEU A 495 0.84 -16.66 11.42
C LEU A 495 1.02 -17.71 12.53
N TYR A 496 1.35 -18.96 12.15
CA TYR A 496 1.38 -20.11 13.05
C TYR A 496 2.76 -20.78 13.22
N GLY A 497 3.79 -20.31 12.51
CA GLY A 497 5.16 -20.86 12.59
C GLY A 497 5.40 -22.11 11.73
N GLY A 498 4.38 -22.59 10.99
CA GLY A 498 4.43 -23.72 10.06
C GLY A 498 4.67 -25.10 10.71
N ALA A 499 4.38 -26.18 9.97
CA ALA A 499 4.58 -27.57 10.43
C ALA A 499 6.05 -27.95 10.72
N THR A 500 7.00 -27.10 10.34
CA THR A 500 8.45 -27.35 10.41
C THR A 500 9.01 -27.46 11.84
N ASN A 501 8.33 -26.94 12.87
CA ASN A 501 8.86 -27.00 14.23
C ASN A 501 8.69 -28.36 14.92
N LEU A 502 7.66 -29.15 14.60
CA LEU A 502 7.45 -30.45 15.27
C LEU A 502 8.22 -31.60 14.60
N ALA A 503 8.29 -31.61 13.26
CA ALA A 503 9.02 -32.63 12.53
C ALA A 503 10.55 -32.50 12.71
N GLN A 504 11.09 -31.27 12.71
CA GLN A 504 12.51 -31.03 12.96
C GLN A 504 12.90 -31.27 14.43
N LEU A 505 12.04 -30.94 15.40
CA LEU A 505 12.29 -31.23 16.82
C LEU A 505 12.16 -32.72 17.15
N THR A 506 11.24 -33.45 16.49
CA THR A 506 11.12 -34.91 16.60
C THR A 506 12.32 -35.63 15.96
N GLN A 507 12.84 -35.10 14.85
CA GLN A 507 14.04 -35.62 14.19
C GLN A 507 15.32 -35.28 14.98
N ALA A 508 15.38 -34.11 15.63
CA ALA A 508 16.46 -33.71 16.55
C ALA A 508 16.46 -34.50 17.85
N THR A 509 15.29 -34.91 18.38
CA THR A 509 15.18 -35.76 19.57
C THR A 509 15.45 -37.23 19.27
N ALA A 510 15.04 -37.74 18.09
CA ALA A 510 15.36 -39.09 17.64
C ALA A 510 16.85 -39.30 17.32
N THR A 511 17.56 -38.23 16.92
CA THR A 511 19.03 -38.26 16.74
C THR A 511 19.80 -38.14 18.05
N PHE A 512 19.18 -37.71 19.16
CA PHE A 512 19.81 -37.69 20.49
C PHE A 512 19.77 -39.03 21.24
N ASP A 513 18.89 -39.95 20.87
CA ASP A 513 18.71 -41.25 21.57
C ASP A 513 19.48 -42.42 20.93
N THR A 514 20.15 -42.21 19.78
CA THR A 514 20.94 -43.25 19.11
C THR A 514 22.42 -42.90 18.96
N GLY A 515 23.12 -42.90 20.10
CA GLY A 515 24.48 -43.42 20.15
C GLY A 515 25.64 -42.43 19.94
N THR A 516 26.48 -42.42 20.99
CA THR A 516 27.94 -42.17 20.97
C THR A 516 28.45 -40.78 20.60
N SER A 517 28.88 -40.10 21.67
CA SER A 517 29.91 -39.05 21.71
C SER A 517 30.98 -39.18 20.61
N THR A 518 30.95 -38.26 19.65
CA THR A 518 32.15 -37.70 19.04
C THR A 518 31.90 -36.23 18.69
N THR A 519 32.66 -35.36 19.34
CA THR A 519 32.83 -33.96 18.98
C THR A 519 33.20 -33.79 17.51
N SER A 520 32.43 -33.01 16.75
CA SER A 520 32.91 -32.41 15.51
C SER A 520 32.43 -30.96 15.43
N THR A 521 33.40 -30.07 15.36
CA THR A 521 33.32 -28.62 15.31
C THR A 521 32.74 -28.15 13.99
N LEU A 522 31.69 -27.33 14.03
CA LEU A 522 31.30 -26.48 12.91
C LEU A 522 31.78 -25.06 13.21
N VAL A 523 32.65 -24.55 12.34
CA VAL A 523 33.11 -23.16 12.30
C VAL A 523 32.53 -22.51 11.03
N ALA A 524 31.84 -21.39 11.28
CA ALA A 524 31.68 -20.13 10.54
C ALA A 524 31.10 -20.07 9.12
N ALA A 525 30.07 -19.23 8.95
CA ALA A 525 30.13 -17.84 8.44
C ALA A 525 28.75 -17.18 8.76
N ASN A 526 28.55 -15.89 9.04
CA ASN A 526 29.34 -14.68 8.84
C ASN A 526 28.85 -13.62 9.85
N ASP A 527 29.79 -12.88 10.43
CA ASP A 527 29.60 -11.75 11.37
C ASP A 527 29.81 -10.46 10.57
N ASP A 528 28.82 -9.56 10.57
CA ASP A 528 28.95 -8.21 10.02
C ASP A 528 28.89 -7.20 11.17
N THR A 529 30.07 -6.78 11.62
CA THR A 529 30.26 -5.56 12.39
C THR A 529 31.45 -4.81 11.82
N GLN A 530 31.21 -3.94 10.84
CA GLN A 530 32.15 -2.88 10.49
C GLN A 530 31.49 -1.50 10.47
N ALA A 531 31.69 -0.77 11.56
CA ALA A 531 31.79 0.69 11.54
C ALA A 531 33.26 1.09 11.31
N PRO A 532 33.56 2.12 10.49
CA PRO A 532 34.93 2.53 10.22
C PRO A 532 35.44 3.57 11.22
N PRO A 533 36.73 3.57 11.57
CA PRO A 533 37.40 4.78 12.01
C PRO A 533 38.53 5.20 11.05
N LEU A 534 38.48 6.49 10.73
CA LEU A 534 39.58 7.42 10.43
C LEU A 534 41.00 6.88 10.68
N LEU A 535 41.89 7.04 9.69
CA LEU A 535 43.31 7.27 9.99
C LEU A 535 43.92 8.32 9.05
N ALA A 536 44.33 9.43 9.66
CA ALA A 536 45.21 10.43 9.08
C ALA A 536 46.68 9.99 9.15
N ALA A 537 47.45 10.53 8.20
CA ALA A 537 48.83 11.01 8.29
C ALA A 537 50.02 10.09 7.89
N ASN A 538 50.64 10.56 6.79
CA ASN A 538 52.08 10.82 6.57
C ASN A 538 53.06 9.68 6.25
N GLY A 539 53.68 9.84 5.08
CA GLY A 539 55.14 9.98 5.01
C GLY A 539 55.84 9.12 3.95
N HIS A 540 55.99 9.66 2.73
CA HIS A 540 57.29 9.87 2.07
C HIS A 540 57.18 10.73 0.82
#